data_AF-A0A0M3HYD4-F1
#
_entry.id   AF-A0A0M3HYD4-F1
#
_cell.length_a   1.000
_cell.length_b   1.000
_cell.length_c   1.000
_cell.angle_alpha   90.00
_cell.angle_beta   90.00
_cell.angle_gamma   90.00
#
_symmetry.space_group_name_H-M   'P 1'
#
loop_
_entity.id
_entity.type
_entity.pdbx_description
1 polymer ?
#
loop_
_entity_poly.entity_id
_entity_poly.type
_entity_poly.pdbx_seq_one_letter_code
_entity_poly.pdbx_strand_id
1 'polypeptide(L)'
;MVHPIIFAYIIGVTFGLEECYHAWSVRSEPTTCSARVPCEDENAQCVYSLITGTHICCRPRDGAVMPVCPYRRTLLAKGRDISVACTPGNDDGDDACPVGFQCVPSLTDFTRDERQPQFVCCRR
;
A
#
# COMPACT_ATOMS: atom_id res chain seq x y z
N MET A 1 -16.07 48.20 24.07
CA MET A 1 -14.73 47.58 23.98
C MET A 1 -14.94 46.12 23.59
N VAL A 2 -14.64 45.76 22.33
CA VAL A 2 -14.93 44.43 21.77
C VAL A 2 -13.60 43.70 21.66
N HIS A 3 -13.42 42.60 22.40
CA HIS A 3 -12.20 41.79 22.37
C HIS A 3 -12.29 40.77 21.23
N PRO A 4 -11.35 40.75 20.27
CA PRO A 4 -11.34 39.72 19.23
C PRO A 4 -10.82 38.39 19.80
N ILE A 5 -11.66 37.35 19.74
CA ILE A 5 -11.28 35.97 20.05
C ILE A 5 -10.63 35.40 18.79
N ILE A 6 -9.31 35.22 18.82
CA ILE A 6 -8.55 34.58 17.75
C ILE A 6 -8.72 33.07 17.89
N PHE A 7 -9.52 32.45 17.02
CA PHE A 7 -9.60 31.00 16.87
C PHE A 7 -8.40 30.52 16.04
N ALA A 8 -7.38 29.97 16.71
CA ALA A 8 -6.28 29.29 16.05
C ALA A 8 -6.73 27.89 15.60
N TYR A 9 -6.93 27.70 14.30
CA TYR A 9 -7.09 26.37 13.70
C TYR A 9 -5.73 25.67 13.66
N ILE A 10 -5.50 24.72 14.57
CA ILE A 10 -4.35 23.82 14.48
C ILE A 10 -4.66 22.78 13.41
N ILE A 11 -4.06 22.92 12.23
CA ILE A 11 -4.05 21.88 11.20
C ILE A 11 -3.07 20.81 11.67
N GLY A 12 -3.59 19.78 12.35
CA GLY A 12 -2.81 18.61 12.72
C GLY A 12 -2.47 17.80 11.48
N VAL A 13 -1.20 17.81 11.07
CA VAL A 13 -0.69 16.89 10.05
C VAL A 13 -0.40 15.56 10.75
N THR A 14 -1.30 14.59 10.62
CA THR A 14 -1.04 13.23 11.08
C THR A 14 -0.10 12.56 10.09
N PHE A 15 1.18 12.40 10.47
CA PHE A 15 2.07 11.46 9.81
C PHE A 15 1.63 10.05 10.24
N GLY A 16 0.63 9.50 9.55
CA GLY A 16 0.27 8.10 9.72
C GLY A 16 1.42 7.24 9.23
N LEU A 17 1.98 6.39 10.09
CA LEU A 17 2.74 5.25 9.59
C LEU A 17 1.78 4.48 8.66
N GLU A 18 2.22 4.19 7.44
CA GLU A 18 1.42 3.43 6.46
C GLU A 18 1.20 2.01 7.02
N GLU A 19 0.12 1.84 7.79
CA GLU A 19 -0.25 0.56 8.41
C GLU A 19 -0.66 -0.48 7.36
N CYS A 20 -1.17 0.02 6.23
CA CYS A 20 -1.35 -0.73 5.01
C CYS A 20 -0.03 -0.72 4.25
N TYR A 21 0.51 -1.89 3.92
CA TYR A 21 1.85 -2.14 3.35
C TYR A 21 2.38 -1.17 2.26
N HIS A 22 1.51 -0.39 1.61
CA HIS A 22 1.85 0.40 0.44
C HIS A 22 1.15 1.77 0.43
N ALA A 23 1.85 2.79 -0.07
CA ALA A 23 1.37 4.18 -0.22
C ALA A 23 0.04 4.32 -0.99
N TRP A 24 -0.26 3.36 -1.87
CA TRP A 24 -1.51 3.29 -2.64
C TRP A 24 -2.66 2.62 -1.87
N SER A 25 -2.49 2.29 -0.60
CA SER A 25 -3.50 1.64 0.25
C SER A 25 -3.83 2.49 1.48
N VAL A 26 -5.06 2.40 1.97
CA VAL A 26 -5.51 3.09 3.19
C VAL A 26 -6.34 2.16 4.06
N ARG A 27 -6.45 2.50 5.34
CA ARG A 27 -7.28 1.74 6.28
C ARG A 27 -8.76 1.87 5.93
N SER A 28 -9.46 0.75 5.97
CA SER A 28 -10.91 0.66 5.77
C SER A 28 -11.61 0.20 7.05
N GLU A 29 -12.92 0.41 7.09
CA GLU A 29 -13.79 -0.18 8.12
C GLU A 29 -14.16 -1.65 7.76
N PRO A 30 -14.37 -2.50 8.78
CA PRO A 30 -13.94 -2.33 10.17
C PRO A 30 -12.42 -2.22 10.29
N THR A 31 -11.94 -1.38 11.20
CA THR A 31 -10.50 -1.15 11.40
C THR A 31 -9.65 -2.40 11.68
N THR A 32 -10.25 -3.49 12.15
CA THR A 32 -9.62 -4.81 12.36
C THR A 32 -10.46 -5.90 11.73
N CYS A 33 -9.82 -6.99 11.32
CA CYS A 33 -10.50 -8.09 10.65
C CYS A 33 -10.04 -9.45 11.15
N SER A 34 -10.90 -10.45 10.96
CA SER A 34 -10.63 -11.84 11.28
C SER A 34 -11.55 -12.75 10.43
N ALA A 35 -11.38 -14.06 10.55
CA ALA A 35 -12.31 -15.01 9.92
C ALA A 35 -13.79 -14.82 10.33
N ARG A 36 -14.05 -14.16 11.48
CA ARG A 36 -15.41 -13.89 11.98
C ARG A 36 -15.92 -12.48 11.68
N VAL A 37 -15.01 -11.55 11.42
CA VAL A 37 -15.30 -10.15 11.16
C VAL A 37 -14.55 -9.78 9.88
N PRO A 38 -15.14 -10.04 8.70
CA PRO A 38 -14.51 -9.69 7.42
C PRO A 38 -14.51 -8.17 7.22
N CYS A 39 -13.72 -7.71 6.26
CA CYS A 39 -13.79 -6.32 5.82
C CYS A 39 -15.14 -6.04 5.16
N GLU A 40 -15.74 -4.87 5.44
CA GLU A 40 -17.04 -4.49 4.89
C GLU A 40 -16.92 -3.92 3.47
N ASP A 41 -15.81 -3.25 3.18
CA ASP A 41 -15.50 -2.75 1.84
C ASP A 41 -15.10 -3.92 0.91
N GLU A 42 -15.77 -4.02 -0.23
CA GLU A 42 -15.57 -5.09 -1.22
C GLU A 42 -14.16 -5.09 -1.84
N ASN A 43 -13.50 -3.93 -1.85
CA ASN A 43 -12.13 -3.72 -2.31
C ASN A 43 -11.11 -3.78 -1.17
N ALA A 44 -11.56 -3.92 0.08
CA ALA A 44 -10.66 -4.11 1.21
C ALA A 44 -10.20 -5.56 1.34
N GLN A 45 -8.96 -5.70 1.81
CA GLN A 45 -8.35 -6.97 2.14
C GLN A 45 -7.92 -6.97 3.60
N CYS A 46 -8.04 -8.14 4.21
CA CYS A 46 -7.59 -8.38 5.57
C CYS A 46 -6.09 -8.70 5.55
N VAL A 47 -5.28 -7.77 6.06
CA VAL A 47 -3.81 -7.85 6.01
C VAL A 47 -3.24 -7.75 7.42
N TYR A 48 -2.16 -8.46 7.69
CA TYR A 48 -1.49 -8.37 8.98
C TYR A 48 -0.60 -7.12 9.02
N SER A 49 -0.88 -6.18 9.92
CA SER A 49 -0.04 -5.01 10.14
C SER A 49 1.01 -5.31 11.22
N LEU A 50 2.28 -5.09 10.87
CA LEU A 50 3.39 -5.19 11.83
C LEU A 50 3.39 -4.05 12.85
N ILE A 51 2.78 -2.90 12.50
CA ILE A 51 2.71 -1.72 13.37
C ILE A 51 1.71 -1.98 14.51
N THR A 52 0.52 -2.48 14.18
CA THR A 52 -0.52 -2.75 15.17
C THR A 52 -0.46 -4.18 15.73
N GLY A 53 0.38 -5.05 15.17
CA GLY A 53 0.50 -6.46 15.56
C GLY A 53 -0.81 -7.25 15.39
N THR A 54 -1.65 -6.85 14.42
CA THR A 54 -2.97 -7.46 14.21
C THR A 54 -3.41 -7.35 12.75
N HIS A 55 -4.46 -8.09 12.40
CA HIS A 55 -5.09 -8.01 11.09
C HIS A 55 -5.98 -6.78 10.99
N ILE A 56 -5.77 -5.98 9.94
CA ILE A 56 -6.51 -4.76 9.63
C ILE A 56 -7.08 -4.81 8.20
N CYS A 57 -8.15 -4.06 7.97
CA CYS A 57 -8.70 -3.89 6.63
C CYS A 57 -7.98 -2.78 5.88
N CYS A 58 -7.47 -3.10 4.70
CA CYS A 58 -6.80 -2.15 3.81
C CYS A 58 -7.45 -2.18 2.44
N ARG A 59 -7.82 -1.01 1.93
CA ARG A 59 -8.38 -0.82 0.59
C ARG A 59 -7.47 0.07 -0.26
N PRO A 60 -7.56 0.03 -1.59
CA PRO A 60 -6.90 1.01 -2.45
C PRO A 60 -7.30 2.44 -2.07
N ARG A 61 -6.32 3.35 -2.07
CA ARG A 61 -6.53 4.79 -1.87
C ARG A 61 -7.26 5.36 -3.08
N ASP A 62 -8.24 6.22 -2.83
CA ASP A 62 -8.98 6.87 -3.90
C ASP A 62 -8.04 7.73 -4.77
N GLY A 63 -8.04 7.49 -6.08
CA GLY A 63 -7.17 8.16 -7.04
C GLY A 63 -5.73 7.65 -7.08
N ALA A 64 -5.38 6.61 -6.32
CA ALA A 64 -4.06 6.00 -6.45
C ALA A 64 -3.93 5.22 -7.76
N VAL A 65 -2.76 5.33 -8.37
CA VAL A 65 -2.40 4.56 -9.56
C VAL A 65 -1.82 3.23 -9.08
N MET A 66 -2.38 2.12 -9.57
CA MET A 66 -1.91 0.78 -9.22
C MET A 66 -0.77 0.33 -10.14
N PRO A 67 0.18 -0.48 -9.64
CA PRO A 67 1.24 -1.05 -10.45
C PRO A 67 0.71 -2.04 -11.49
N VAL A 68 1.31 -2.01 -12.68
CA VAL A 68 0.99 -2.94 -13.78
C VAL A 68 2.27 -3.55 -14.33
N CYS A 69 2.26 -4.86 -14.58
CA CYS A 69 3.35 -5.55 -15.24
C CYS A 69 3.34 -5.30 -16.76
N PRO A 70 4.50 -5.07 -17.40
CA PRO A 70 4.58 -4.93 -18.84
C PRO A 70 4.37 -6.28 -19.55
N TYR A 71 4.02 -6.24 -20.84
CA TYR A 71 3.91 -7.42 -21.73
C TYR A 71 2.92 -8.51 -21.26
N ARG A 72 1.83 -8.13 -20.59
CA ARG A 72 0.82 -9.07 -20.04
C ARG A 72 1.39 -10.12 -19.07
N ARG A 73 2.51 -9.80 -18.44
CA ARG A 73 3.08 -10.61 -17.36
C ARG A 73 2.15 -10.57 -16.14
N THR A 74 2.19 -11.62 -15.32
CA THR A 74 1.43 -11.71 -14.07
C THR A 74 2.17 -10.97 -12.96
N LEU A 75 1.50 -10.01 -12.34
CA LEU A 75 2.00 -9.29 -11.17
C LEU A 75 1.99 -10.18 -9.94
N LEU A 76 3.08 -10.14 -9.16
CA LEU A 76 3.09 -10.76 -7.84
C LEU A 76 2.24 -9.90 -6.91
N ALA A 77 1.07 -10.42 -6.55
CA ALA A 77 0.19 -9.83 -5.56
C ALA A 77 -0.04 -10.81 -4.40
N LYS A 78 -0.03 -10.31 -3.17
CA LYS A 78 -0.44 -11.05 -1.97
C LYS A 78 -1.91 -10.74 -1.68
N GLY A 79 -2.82 -11.58 -2.14
CA GLY A 79 -4.25 -11.25 -2.15
C GLY A 79 -4.64 -10.60 -3.48
N ARG A 80 -5.60 -9.66 -3.48
CA ARG A 80 -6.09 -9.04 -4.72
C ARG A 80 -5.26 -7.83 -5.18
N ASP A 81 -4.70 -7.05 -4.24
CA ASP A 81 -4.20 -5.68 -4.53
C ASP A 81 -2.86 -5.34 -3.86
N ILE A 82 -2.32 -6.23 -3.03
CA ILE A 82 -1.02 -6.03 -2.36
C ILE A 82 0.10 -6.43 -3.32
N SER A 83 0.44 -5.52 -4.22
CA SER A 83 1.44 -5.75 -5.26
C SER A 83 2.85 -5.61 -4.70
N VAL A 84 3.72 -6.56 -5.01
CA VAL A 84 5.10 -6.54 -4.49
C VAL A 84 5.98 -5.66 -5.36
N ALA A 85 6.32 -4.48 -4.85
CA ALA A 85 7.38 -3.64 -5.39
C ALA A 85 8.76 -4.21 -5.06
N CYS A 86 9.77 -3.88 -5.85
CA CYS A 86 11.13 -4.40 -5.70
C CYS A 86 12.16 -3.35 -6.09
N THR A 87 13.41 -3.53 -5.66
CA THR A 87 14.53 -2.65 -6.02
C THR A 87 15.46 -3.35 -7.01
N PRO A 88 15.66 -2.81 -8.23
CA PRO A 88 16.53 -3.46 -9.21
C PRO A 88 17.99 -3.48 -8.72
N GLY A 89 18.67 -4.62 -8.94
CA GLY A 89 20.08 -4.79 -8.55
C GLY A 89 20.30 -5.20 -7.09
N ASN A 90 19.24 -5.37 -6.30
CA ASN A 90 19.27 -5.99 -4.97
C ASN A 90 18.81 -7.45 -5.06
N ASP A 91 19.55 -8.28 -5.79
CA ASP A 91 19.20 -9.69 -6.01
C ASP A 91 19.45 -10.59 -4.78
N ASP A 92 20.20 -10.08 -3.78
CA ASP A 92 20.59 -10.81 -2.56
C ASP A 92 19.92 -10.28 -1.26
N GLY A 93 18.94 -9.37 -1.37
CA GLY A 93 18.33 -8.66 -0.23
C GLY A 93 16.82 -8.85 -0.05
N ASP A 94 16.26 -8.23 0.99
CA ASP A 94 14.82 -8.31 1.36
C ASP A 94 13.86 -7.75 0.28
N ASP A 95 14.38 -6.98 -0.69
CA ASP A 95 13.63 -6.40 -1.82
C ASP A 95 13.76 -7.21 -3.12
N ALA A 96 14.34 -8.41 -3.06
CA ALA A 96 14.47 -9.31 -4.21
C ALA A 96 13.13 -9.99 -4.53
N CYS A 97 12.84 -10.16 -5.82
CA CYS A 97 11.66 -10.92 -6.23
C CYS A 97 11.86 -12.42 -5.93
N PRO A 98 10.82 -13.12 -5.45
CA PRO A 98 10.92 -14.55 -5.17
C PRO A 98 11.14 -15.36 -6.46
N VAL A 99 11.61 -16.60 -6.28
CA VAL A 99 11.89 -17.52 -7.39
C VAL A 99 10.72 -17.59 -8.37
N GLY A 100 11.03 -17.41 -9.65
CA GLY A 100 10.04 -17.41 -10.74
C GLY A 100 9.46 -16.03 -11.06
N PHE A 101 9.79 -14.99 -10.30
CA PHE A 101 9.45 -13.60 -10.61
C PHE A 101 10.72 -12.79 -10.94
N GLN A 102 10.54 -11.72 -11.71
CA GLN A 102 11.61 -10.81 -12.08
C GLN A 102 11.23 -9.40 -11.67
N CYS A 103 12.18 -8.66 -11.10
CA CYS A 103 12.03 -7.25 -10.83
C CYS A 103 12.10 -6.47 -12.15
N VAL A 104 10.98 -5.90 -12.58
CA VAL A 104 10.88 -5.20 -13.86
C VAL A 104 10.21 -3.84 -13.68
N PRO A 105 10.48 -2.86 -14.55
CA PRO A 105 9.80 -1.57 -14.48
C PRO A 105 8.29 -1.76 -14.65
N SER A 106 7.51 -1.06 -13.83
CA SER A 106 6.07 -1.03 -13.99
C SER A 106 5.67 -0.24 -15.25
N LEU A 107 4.57 -0.66 -15.89
CA LEU A 107 4.00 0.07 -17.02
C LEU A 107 3.32 1.38 -16.59
N THR A 108 2.87 1.45 -15.32
CA THR A 108 2.19 2.61 -14.74
C THR A 108 3.11 3.35 -13.77
N ASP A 109 2.93 4.66 -13.64
CA ASP A 109 3.54 5.47 -12.58
C ASP A 109 2.70 5.35 -11.32
N PHE A 110 2.82 4.18 -10.67
CA PHE A 110 2.01 3.84 -9.51
C PHE A 110 2.33 4.75 -8.32
N THR A 111 1.30 5.07 -7.54
CA THR A 111 1.45 5.89 -6.33
C THR A 111 2.41 5.19 -5.39
N ARG A 112 3.48 5.86 -4.97
CA ARG A 112 4.56 5.27 -4.18
C ARG A 112 5.22 6.30 -3.29
N ASP A 113 5.98 5.85 -2.31
CA ASP A 113 6.85 6.73 -1.55
C ASP A 113 7.97 7.28 -2.43
N GLU A 114 8.44 8.51 -2.15
CA GLU A 114 9.40 9.22 -3.00
C GLU A 114 10.68 8.41 -3.29
N ARG A 115 11.10 7.58 -2.32
CA ARG A 115 12.31 6.76 -2.40
C ARG A 115 12.10 5.36 -2.98
N GLN A 116 10.86 4.92 -3.14
CA GLN A 116 10.56 3.59 -3.69
C GLN A 116 10.75 3.62 -5.20
N PRO A 117 11.53 2.72 -5.82
CA PRO A 117 11.68 2.68 -7.26
C PRO A 117 10.40 2.19 -7.95
N GLN A 118 10.22 2.55 -9.22
CA GLN A 118 9.03 2.19 -10.03
C GLN A 118 9.14 0.78 -10.62
N PHE A 119 9.43 -0.20 -9.78
CA PHE A 119 9.69 -1.58 -10.17
C PHE A 119 8.83 -2.56 -9.37
N VAL A 120 8.42 -3.63 -10.03
CA VAL A 120 7.51 -4.63 -9.48
C VAL A 120 7.92 -6.05 -9.88
N CYS A 121 7.54 -7.02 -9.05
CA CYS A 121 7.80 -8.41 -9.31
C CYS A 121 6.79 -8.99 -10.31
N CYS A 122 7.26 -9.40 -11.48
CA CYS A 122 6.42 -9.94 -12.56
C CYS A 122 6.90 -11.33 -13.02
N ARG A 123 5.97 -12.22 -13.34
CA ARG A 123 6.23 -13.53 -13.96
C ARG A 123 5.64 -13.59 -15.36
N ARG A 124 6.30 -14.32 -16.26
CA ARG A 124 5.75 -14.62 -17.61
C ARG A 124 4.44 -15.40 -17.52
#